data_AF-A0A8S1CJV6-F1
#
_entry.id   AF-A0A8S1CJV6-F1
#
_cell.length_a   1.000
_cell.length_b   1.000
_cell.length_c   1.000
_cell.angle_alpha   90.00
_cell.angle_beta   90.00
_cell.angle_gamma   90.00
#
_symmetry.space_group_name_H-M   'P 1'
#
loop_
_entity.id
_entity.type
_entity.pdbx_description
1 polymer ?
#
loop_
_entity_poly.entity_id
_entity_poly.type
_entity_poly.pdbx_seq_one_letter_code
_entity_poly.pdbx_strand_id
1 'polypeptide(L)'
;MAESKGALIAKTLQKHAGRTKEKILQNLGKVDRTADEIFDEHLQNFNKQQAQTSRLQKEFNNYIRCIRAAQVASKSLWDAVSDVYETSWQGRDVVLQDTQALDVLWQDYSHKLADQVLIPLNTYQAQFPETKKKIDKRGRKLVDFDKERHNLQGLQNSNQGKQRNEARLGKAKENLDEARRTYEILNSELHDELPALYDSRVLFIVTHLQTLFASEHLFHTETAKLFTELESVADKLATDCQRGAYTLRKSTTINSNAASPKSPISSNSTK
;
A
#
# COMPACT_ATOMS: atom_id res chain seq x y z
N MET A 1 -38.57 -4.34 -25.63
CA MET A 1 -37.26 -4.38 -24.91
C MET A 1 -37.36 -4.69 -23.40
N ALA A 2 -38.54 -4.60 -22.74
CA ALA A 2 -38.69 -4.91 -21.31
C ALA A 2 -38.76 -6.43 -20.98
N GLU A 3 -39.33 -7.25 -21.88
CA GLU A 3 -39.48 -8.70 -21.67
C GLU A 3 -38.14 -9.46 -21.60
N SER A 4 -37.10 -8.95 -22.27
CA SER A 4 -35.76 -9.57 -22.29
C SER A 4 -35.03 -9.47 -20.95
N LYS A 5 -35.15 -8.34 -20.25
CA LYS A 5 -34.48 -8.14 -18.94
C LYS A 5 -35.13 -8.96 -17.82
N GLY A 6 -36.46 -9.06 -17.79
CA GLY A 6 -37.19 -9.90 -16.83
C GLY A 6 -36.86 -11.39 -16.99
N ALA A 7 -36.78 -11.87 -18.23
CA ALA A 7 -36.41 -13.26 -18.53
C ALA A 7 -34.95 -13.59 -18.14
N LEU A 8 -34.02 -12.64 -18.29
CA LEU A 8 -32.62 -12.78 -17.87
C LEU A 8 -32.48 -12.87 -16.34
N ILE A 9 -33.22 -12.04 -15.61
CA ILE A 9 -33.23 -12.05 -14.14
C ILE A 9 -33.85 -13.37 -13.62
N ALA A 10 -34.97 -13.80 -14.21
CA ALA A 10 -35.61 -15.07 -13.87
C ALA A 10 -34.70 -16.28 -14.15
N LYS A 11 -34.04 -16.33 -15.31
CA LYS A 11 -33.06 -17.39 -15.63
C LYS A 11 -31.87 -17.39 -14.67
N THR A 12 -31.40 -16.21 -14.24
CA THR A 12 -30.28 -16.09 -13.30
C THR A 12 -30.67 -16.58 -11.90
N LEU A 13 -31.86 -16.20 -11.43
CA LEU A 13 -32.45 -16.67 -10.17
C LEU A 13 -32.68 -18.19 -10.18
N GLN A 14 -33.20 -18.73 -11.28
CA GLN A 14 -33.43 -20.16 -11.44
C GLN A 14 -32.11 -20.96 -11.44
N LYS A 15 -31.07 -20.45 -12.11
CA LYS A 15 -29.72 -21.04 -12.06
C LYS A 15 -29.12 -20.95 -10.65
N HIS A 16 -29.30 -19.83 -9.96
CA HIS A 16 -28.81 -19.66 -8.59
C HIS A 16 -29.45 -20.66 -7.61
N ALA A 17 -30.79 -20.77 -7.62
CA ALA A 17 -31.52 -21.72 -6.79
C ALA A 17 -31.12 -23.19 -7.09
N GLY A 18 -30.92 -23.52 -8.36
CA GLY A 18 -30.45 -24.85 -8.78
C GLY A 18 -29.06 -25.19 -8.23
N ARG A 19 -28.12 -24.23 -8.26
CA ARG A 19 -26.76 -24.42 -7.72
C ARG A 19 -26.75 -24.57 -6.21
N THR A 20 -27.57 -23.78 -5.50
CA THR A 20 -27.70 -23.88 -4.03
C THR A 20 -28.21 -25.25 -3.63
N LYS A 21 -29.21 -25.78 -4.34
CA LYS A 21 -29.72 -27.15 -4.11
C LYS A 21 -28.66 -28.21 -4.31
N GLU A 22 -27.92 -28.15 -5.41
CA GLU A 22 -26.86 -29.12 -5.73
C GLU A 22 -25.73 -29.08 -4.69
N LYS A 23 -25.29 -27.89 -4.29
CA LYS A 23 -24.25 -27.71 -3.26
C LYS A 23 -24.66 -28.29 -1.90
N ILE A 24 -25.95 -28.19 -1.53
CA ILE A 24 -26.48 -28.80 -0.30
C ILE A 24 -26.47 -30.33 -0.42
N LEU A 25 -26.84 -30.89 -1.57
CA LEU A 25 -26.85 -32.34 -1.81
C LEU A 25 -25.44 -32.95 -1.78
N GLN A 26 -24.46 -32.25 -2.35
CA GLN A 26 -23.04 -32.62 -2.29
C GLN A 26 -22.49 -32.56 -0.86
N ASN A 27 -22.79 -31.48 -0.11
CA ASN A 27 -22.37 -31.35 1.30
C ASN A 27 -22.98 -32.40 2.23
N LEU A 28 -24.14 -32.97 1.85
CA LEU A 28 -24.80 -34.06 2.58
C LEU A 28 -24.29 -35.45 2.17
N GLY A 29 -23.30 -35.55 1.26
CA GLY A 29 -22.75 -36.82 0.77
C GLY A 29 -23.74 -37.64 -0.06
N LYS A 30 -24.85 -37.04 -0.51
CA LYS A 30 -25.90 -37.74 -1.28
C LYS A 30 -25.59 -37.83 -2.77
N VAL A 31 -24.57 -37.12 -3.23
CA VAL A 31 -24.19 -37.00 -4.64
C VAL A 31 -22.66 -36.87 -4.73
N ASP A 32 -22.02 -37.67 -5.59
CA ASP A 32 -20.57 -37.62 -5.84
C ASP A 32 -20.17 -36.28 -6.47
N ARG A 33 -19.06 -35.70 -5.99
CA ARG A 33 -18.49 -34.45 -6.51
C ARG A 33 -17.23 -34.73 -7.33
N THR A 34 -17.00 -33.92 -8.35
CA THR A 34 -15.69 -33.88 -9.01
C THR A 34 -14.67 -33.28 -8.03
N ALA A 35 -13.66 -34.06 -7.64
CA ALA A 35 -12.56 -33.62 -6.80
C ALA A 35 -11.34 -33.28 -7.67
N ASP A 36 -10.65 -32.19 -7.34
CA ASP A 36 -9.49 -31.68 -8.08
C ASP A 36 -8.45 -31.18 -7.07
N GLU A 37 -7.66 -32.12 -6.56
CA GLU A 37 -6.69 -31.87 -5.47
C GLU A 37 -5.61 -30.86 -5.88
N ILE A 38 -5.22 -30.87 -7.16
CA ILE A 38 -4.24 -29.92 -7.72
C ILE A 38 -4.82 -28.50 -7.70
N PHE A 39 -6.06 -28.33 -8.17
CA PHE A 39 -6.72 -27.04 -8.11
C PHE A 39 -6.90 -26.54 -6.67
N ASP A 40 -7.21 -27.44 -5.73
CA ASP A 40 -7.34 -27.08 -4.32
C ASP A 40 -6.01 -26.57 -3.73
N GLU A 41 -4.88 -27.17 -4.09
CA GLU A 41 -3.55 -26.67 -3.73
C GLU A 41 -3.29 -25.27 -4.33
N HIS A 42 -3.57 -25.08 -5.62
CA HIS A 42 -3.44 -23.79 -6.28
C HIS A 42 -4.31 -22.71 -5.63
N LEU A 43 -5.53 -23.07 -5.21
CA LEU A 43 -6.44 -22.18 -4.50
C LEU A 43 -5.92 -21.81 -3.10
N GLN A 44 -5.34 -22.75 -2.37
CA GLN A 44 -4.70 -22.45 -1.08
C GLN A 44 -3.54 -21.47 -1.24
N ASN A 45 -2.67 -21.71 -2.24
CA ASN A 45 -1.56 -20.83 -2.58
C ASN A 45 -2.04 -19.43 -2.97
N PHE A 46 -3.05 -19.33 -3.84
CA PHE A 46 -3.67 -18.08 -4.24
C PHE A 46 -4.21 -17.29 -3.03
N ASN A 47 -4.97 -17.93 -2.15
CA ASN A 47 -5.56 -17.26 -0.98
C ASN A 47 -4.49 -16.76 -0.01
N LYS A 48 -3.44 -17.56 0.22
CA LYS A 48 -2.30 -17.18 1.06
C LYS A 48 -1.58 -15.96 0.48
N GLN A 49 -1.27 -16.01 -0.81
CA GLN A 49 -0.60 -14.92 -1.52
C GLN A 49 -1.43 -13.64 -1.50
N GLN A 50 -2.74 -13.71 -1.77
CA GLN A 50 -3.66 -12.58 -1.72
C GLN A 50 -3.68 -11.91 -0.34
N ALA A 51 -3.76 -12.72 0.73
CA ALA A 51 -3.78 -12.22 2.10
C ALA A 51 -2.46 -11.52 2.48
N GLN A 52 -1.32 -12.12 2.10
CA GLN A 52 0.00 -11.54 2.32
C GLN A 52 0.19 -10.23 1.57
N THR A 53 -0.19 -10.15 0.28
CA THR A 53 -0.13 -8.93 -0.52
C THR A 53 -1.03 -7.83 0.04
N SER A 54 -2.24 -8.18 0.48
CA SER A 54 -3.18 -7.22 1.06
C SER A 54 -2.67 -6.67 2.39
N ARG A 55 -2.06 -7.51 3.23
CA ARG A 55 -1.38 -7.05 4.45
C ARG A 55 -0.21 -6.13 4.11
N LEU A 56 0.63 -6.51 3.15
CA LEU A 56 1.79 -5.71 2.73
C LEU A 56 1.35 -4.32 2.23
N GLN A 57 0.32 -4.26 1.38
CA GLN A 57 -0.26 -3.01 0.89
C GLN A 57 -0.75 -2.12 2.04
N LYS A 58 -1.46 -2.70 3.02
CA LYS A 58 -1.93 -1.95 4.19
C LYS A 58 -0.78 -1.33 4.97
N GLU A 59 0.26 -2.11 5.25
CA GLU A 59 1.41 -1.63 6.04
C GLU A 59 2.22 -0.59 5.27
N PHE A 60 2.39 -0.72 3.95
CA PHE A 60 3.04 0.34 3.15
C PHE A 60 2.26 1.65 3.12
N ASN A 61 0.94 1.58 2.98
CA ASN A 61 0.11 2.79 3.05
C ASN A 61 0.25 3.48 4.43
N ASN A 62 0.26 2.69 5.51
CA ASN A 62 0.49 3.21 6.85
C ASN A 62 1.89 3.84 6.98
N TYR A 63 2.93 3.14 6.50
CA TYR A 63 4.31 3.61 6.55
C TYR A 63 4.49 4.93 5.81
N ILE A 64 4.01 5.05 4.57
CA ILE A 64 4.09 6.28 3.78
C ILE A 64 3.34 7.44 4.47
N ARG A 65 2.20 7.16 5.09
CA ARG A 65 1.48 8.17 5.88
C ARG A 65 2.33 8.66 7.06
N CYS A 66 2.99 7.76 7.78
CA CYS A 66 3.89 8.11 8.88
C CYS A 66 5.11 8.91 8.38
N ILE A 67 5.72 8.52 7.25
CA ILE A 67 6.84 9.25 6.63
C ILE A 67 6.43 10.69 6.29
N ARG A 68 5.24 10.88 5.70
CA ARG A 68 4.73 12.24 5.41
C ARG A 68 4.49 13.06 6.67
N ALA A 69 4.00 12.44 7.74
CA ALA A 69 3.83 13.12 9.02
C ALA A 69 5.19 13.51 9.64
N ALA A 70 6.17 12.60 9.58
CA ALA A 70 7.54 12.85 10.04
C ALA A 70 8.22 13.96 9.23
N GLN A 71 8.04 13.99 7.91
CA GLN A 71 8.50 15.07 7.05
C GLN A 71 7.95 16.43 7.50
N VAL A 72 6.65 16.54 7.74
CA VAL A 72 6.02 17.80 8.18
C VAL A 72 6.56 18.22 9.56
N ALA A 73 6.68 17.26 10.49
CA ALA A 73 7.23 17.53 11.82
C ALA A 73 8.70 17.97 11.76
N SER A 74 9.51 17.30 10.91
CA SER A 74 10.90 17.65 10.66
C SER A 74 11.01 19.07 10.12
N LYS A 75 10.22 19.41 9.09
CA LYS A 75 10.21 20.77 8.53
C LYS A 75 9.88 21.82 9.57
N SER A 76 8.81 21.62 10.35
CA SER A 76 8.42 22.56 11.40
C SER A 76 9.50 22.76 12.46
N LEU A 77 10.23 21.70 12.83
CA LEU A 77 11.35 21.79 13.76
C LEU A 77 12.50 22.60 13.15
N TRP A 78 12.88 22.31 11.90
CA TRP A 78 14.03 22.95 11.25
C TRP A 78 13.76 24.41 10.84
N ASP A 79 12.51 24.76 10.56
CA ASP A 79 12.09 26.16 10.43
C ASP A 79 12.34 26.90 11.75
N ALA A 80 11.91 26.33 12.90
CA ALA A 80 12.16 26.93 14.20
C ALA A 80 13.66 26.99 14.57
N VAL A 81 14.45 25.97 14.23
CA VAL A 81 15.91 25.99 14.39
C VAL A 81 16.52 27.13 13.57
N SER A 82 16.06 27.31 12.33
CA SER A 82 16.54 28.38 11.44
C SER A 82 16.16 29.78 11.94
N ASP A 83 15.02 29.92 12.63
CA ASP A 83 14.57 31.19 13.21
C ASP A 83 15.38 31.60 14.44
N VAL A 84 15.71 30.64 15.32
CA VAL A 84 16.50 30.92 16.53
C VAL A 84 17.99 31.04 16.26
N TYR A 85 18.48 30.55 15.12
CA TYR A 85 19.88 30.66 14.73
C TYR A 85 20.16 32.07 14.17
N GLU A 86 20.70 32.95 15.01
CA GLU A 86 20.88 34.35 14.65
C GLU A 86 21.78 34.54 13.42
N THR A 87 21.51 35.59 12.65
CA THR A 87 22.31 35.93 11.46
C THR A 87 23.76 36.30 11.76
N SER A 88 24.05 36.68 13.00
CA SER A 88 25.39 37.02 13.46
C SER A 88 26.24 35.80 13.85
N TRP A 89 25.62 34.63 14.02
CA TRP A 89 26.28 33.44 14.51
C TRP A 89 27.04 32.71 13.39
N GLN A 90 28.19 32.14 13.75
CA GLN A 90 29.00 31.35 12.84
C GLN A 90 28.18 30.17 12.31
N GLY A 91 28.25 29.88 11.00
CA GLY A 91 27.57 28.73 10.41
C GLY A 91 26.11 28.95 10.02
N ARG A 92 25.58 30.17 10.13
CA ARG A 92 24.21 30.53 9.73
C ARG A 92 23.83 30.03 8.34
N ASP A 93 24.67 30.28 7.35
CA ASP A 93 24.40 29.90 5.95
C ASP A 93 24.35 28.38 5.77
N VAL A 94 25.20 27.65 6.50
CA VAL A 94 25.21 26.18 6.48
C VAL A 94 23.92 25.63 7.08
N VAL A 95 23.45 26.18 8.21
CA VAL A 95 22.17 25.79 8.81
C VAL A 95 21.00 26.00 7.83
N LEU A 96 20.97 27.12 7.10
CA LEU A 96 19.94 27.36 6.08
C LEU A 96 20.02 26.36 4.93
N GLN A 97 21.22 26.15 4.40
CA GLN A 97 21.45 25.27 3.27
C GLN A 97 21.07 23.83 3.62
N ASP A 98 21.53 23.33 4.77
CA ASP A 98 21.29 21.95 5.19
C ASP A 98 19.83 21.73 5.59
N THR A 99 19.16 22.74 6.16
CA THR A 99 17.71 22.69 6.41
C THR A 99 16.93 22.55 5.10
N GLN A 100 17.28 23.34 4.08
CA GLN A 100 16.63 23.23 2.76
C GLN A 100 16.93 21.89 2.08
N ALA A 101 18.18 21.43 2.16
CA ALA A 101 18.58 20.13 1.62
C ALA A 101 17.81 18.99 2.30
N LEU A 102 17.61 19.06 3.61
CA LEU A 102 16.83 18.07 4.36
C LEU A 102 15.36 18.03 3.92
N ASP A 103 14.72 19.19 3.68
CA ASP A 103 13.34 19.23 3.15
C ASP A 103 13.26 18.56 1.77
N VAL A 104 14.23 18.82 0.88
CA VAL A 104 14.32 18.16 -0.43
C VAL A 104 14.48 16.64 -0.30
N LEU A 105 15.39 16.17 0.57
CA LEU A 105 15.59 14.73 0.82
C LEU A 105 14.30 14.05 1.30
N TRP A 106 13.56 14.68 2.20
CA TRP A 106 12.26 14.17 2.65
C TRP A 106 11.23 14.13 1.53
N GLN A 107 11.15 15.18 0.70
CA GLN A 107 10.23 15.25 -0.44
C GLN A 107 10.51 14.14 -1.44
N ASP A 108 11.78 13.97 -1.84
CA ASP A 108 12.21 12.95 -2.79
C ASP A 108 11.94 11.55 -2.25
N TYR A 109 12.26 11.29 -0.99
CA TYR A 109 12.03 10.00 -0.36
C TYR A 109 10.53 9.65 -0.27
N SER A 110 9.71 10.59 0.23
CA SER A 110 8.26 10.43 0.31
C SER A 110 7.61 10.22 -1.06
N HIS A 111 8.06 10.97 -2.07
CA HIS A 111 7.61 10.81 -3.45
C HIS A 111 8.00 9.44 -4.01
N LYS A 112 9.26 9.03 -3.84
CA LYS A 112 9.77 7.75 -4.34
C LYS A 112 9.07 6.55 -3.72
N LEU A 113 8.76 6.58 -2.42
CA LEU A 113 7.95 5.54 -1.79
C LEU A 113 6.52 5.49 -2.36
N ALA A 114 5.90 6.65 -2.59
CA ALA A 114 4.55 6.70 -3.14
C ALA A 114 4.49 6.22 -4.59
N ASP A 115 5.48 6.58 -5.41
CA ASP A 115 5.50 6.29 -6.83
C ASP A 115 6.11 4.92 -7.13
N GLN A 116 7.36 4.70 -6.74
CA GLN A 116 8.14 3.54 -7.16
C GLN A 116 7.94 2.30 -6.28
N VAL A 117 7.35 2.46 -5.09
CA VAL A 117 7.05 1.34 -4.19
C VAL A 117 5.54 1.06 -4.19
N LEU A 118 4.71 2.04 -3.84
CA LEU A 118 3.29 1.80 -3.63
C LEU A 118 2.50 1.53 -4.93
N ILE A 119 2.79 2.20 -6.04
CA ILE A 119 2.07 1.97 -7.31
C ILE A 119 2.29 0.54 -7.82
N PRO A 120 3.52 0.01 -7.95
CA PRO A 120 3.73 -1.39 -8.33
C PRO A 120 3.01 -2.39 -7.44
N LEU A 121 2.96 -2.14 -6.12
CA LEU A 121 2.24 -3.00 -5.18
C LEU A 121 0.73 -2.96 -5.40
N ASN A 122 0.15 -1.79 -5.69
CA ASN A 122 -1.26 -1.66 -6.04
C ASN A 122 -1.57 -2.40 -7.34
N THR A 123 -0.72 -2.28 -8.36
CA THR A 123 -0.87 -3.00 -9.65
C THR A 123 -0.81 -4.51 -9.45
N TYR A 124 0.11 -5.00 -8.61
CA TYR A 124 0.19 -6.42 -8.27
C TYR A 124 -1.05 -6.89 -7.51
N GLN A 125 -1.50 -6.12 -6.51
CA GLN A 125 -2.71 -6.42 -5.74
C GLN A 125 -3.98 -6.45 -6.60
N ALA A 126 -4.05 -5.62 -7.64
CA ALA A 126 -5.20 -5.52 -8.53
C ALA A 126 -5.46 -6.79 -9.37
N GLN A 127 -4.49 -7.72 -9.46
CA GLN A 127 -4.66 -8.99 -10.17
C GLN A 127 -5.59 -9.95 -9.40
N PHE A 128 -5.54 -9.94 -8.06
CA PHE A 128 -6.26 -10.91 -7.23
C PHE A 128 -7.79 -10.80 -7.34
N PRO A 129 -8.43 -9.61 -7.33
CA PRO A 129 -9.89 -9.52 -7.49
C PRO A 129 -10.40 -10.12 -8.79
N GLU A 130 -9.70 -9.91 -9.92
CA GLU A 130 -10.11 -10.44 -11.22
C GLU A 130 -9.93 -11.96 -11.30
N THR A 131 -8.78 -12.48 -10.84
CA THR A 131 -8.56 -13.92 -10.74
C THR A 131 -9.57 -14.57 -9.80
N LYS A 132 -9.91 -13.94 -8.66
CA LYS A 132 -10.92 -14.45 -7.72
C LYS A 132 -12.30 -14.56 -8.36
N LYS A 133 -12.73 -13.57 -9.15
CA LYS A 133 -13.99 -13.63 -9.91
C LYS A 133 -14.00 -14.82 -10.87
N LYS A 134 -12.85 -15.13 -11.50
CA LYS A 134 -12.69 -16.27 -12.41
C LYS A 134 -12.76 -17.60 -11.68
N ILE A 135 -12.08 -17.74 -10.53
CA ILE A 135 -12.19 -18.91 -9.63
C ILE A 135 -13.66 -19.13 -9.23
N ASP A 136 -14.36 -18.08 -8.80
CA ASP A 136 -15.76 -18.19 -8.40
C ASP A 136 -16.67 -18.57 -9.57
N LYS A 137 -16.34 -18.10 -10.78
CA LYS A 137 -17.04 -18.48 -12.01
C LYS A 137 -16.82 -19.95 -12.35
N ARG A 138 -15.58 -20.45 -12.24
CA ARG A 138 -15.25 -21.89 -12.39
C ARG A 138 -16.06 -22.72 -11.42
N GLY A 139 -16.06 -22.37 -10.13
CA GLY A 139 -16.82 -23.09 -9.10
C GLY A 139 -18.32 -23.16 -9.41
N ARG A 140 -18.93 -22.07 -9.88
CA ARG A 140 -20.34 -22.07 -10.34
C ARG A 140 -20.57 -22.97 -11.55
N LYS A 141 -19.60 -23.05 -12.48
CA LYS A 141 -19.69 -23.86 -13.69
C LYS A 141 -19.48 -25.34 -13.43
N LEU A 142 -18.65 -25.69 -12.47
CA LEU A 142 -18.51 -27.07 -12.00
C LEU A 142 -19.84 -27.61 -11.45
N VAL A 143 -20.53 -26.81 -10.63
CA VAL A 143 -21.86 -27.18 -10.11
C VAL A 143 -22.89 -27.32 -11.24
N ASP A 144 -22.86 -26.44 -12.24
CA ASP A 144 -23.75 -26.57 -13.42
C ASP A 144 -23.46 -27.88 -14.19
N PHE A 145 -22.18 -28.23 -14.37
CA PHE A 145 -21.75 -29.46 -15.03
C PHE A 145 -22.19 -30.72 -14.27
N ASP A 146 -21.92 -30.79 -12.97
CA ASP A 146 -22.33 -31.92 -12.12
C ASP A 146 -23.85 -32.12 -12.17
N LYS A 147 -24.62 -31.03 -12.09
CA LYS A 147 -26.08 -31.06 -12.17
C LYS A 147 -26.58 -31.67 -13.49
N GLU A 148 -26.05 -31.25 -14.64
CA GLU A 148 -26.46 -31.81 -15.93
C GLU A 148 -25.98 -33.27 -16.10
N ARG A 149 -24.83 -33.63 -15.50
CA ARG A 149 -24.34 -35.02 -15.46
C ARG A 149 -25.31 -35.92 -14.70
N HIS A 150 -25.78 -35.50 -13.53
CA HIS A 150 -26.77 -36.24 -12.74
C HIS A 150 -28.14 -36.31 -13.43
N ASN A 151 -28.55 -35.23 -14.09
CA ASN A 151 -29.79 -35.21 -14.88
C ASN A 151 -29.75 -36.26 -16.02
N LEU A 152 -28.65 -36.33 -16.77
CA LEU A 152 -28.48 -37.33 -17.84
C LEU A 152 -28.45 -38.76 -17.29
N GLN A 153 -27.71 -39.01 -16.20
CA GLN A 153 -27.67 -40.33 -15.54
C GLN A 153 -29.05 -40.77 -15.06
N GLY A 154 -29.81 -39.85 -14.44
CA GLY A 154 -31.18 -40.12 -14.00
C GLY A 154 -32.13 -40.46 -15.15
N LEU A 155 -32.02 -39.76 -16.29
CA LEU A 155 -32.79 -40.05 -17.50
C LEU A 155 -32.42 -41.41 -18.11
N GLN A 156 -31.14 -41.76 -18.15
CA GLN A 156 -30.64 -43.05 -18.66
C GLN A 156 -31.10 -44.24 -17.80
N ASN A 157 -31.15 -44.06 -16.48
CA ASN A 157 -31.57 -45.10 -15.54
C ASN A 157 -33.10 -45.24 -15.45
N SER A 158 -33.87 -44.31 -16.03
CA SER A 158 -35.34 -44.35 -16.02
C SER A 158 -35.88 -45.27 -17.12
N ASN A 159 -36.41 -46.43 -16.73
CA ASN A 159 -36.99 -47.46 -17.63
C ASN A 159 -38.33 -47.06 -18.31
N GLN A 160 -38.72 -45.77 -18.33
CA GLN A 160 -40.02 -45.34 -18.87
C GLN A 160 -39.96 -45.10 -20.39
N GLY A 161 -40.62 -45.96 -21.18
CA GLY A 161 -41.06 -45.71 -22.56
C GLY A 161 -39.97 -45.27 -23.55
N LYS A 162 -39.23 -46.25 -24.11
CA LYS A 162 -38.06 -46.08 -24.99
C LYS A 162 -38.21 -45.05 -26.13
N GLN A 163 -39.40 -44.82 -26.70
CA GLN A 163 -39.62 -43.86 -27.79
C GLN A 163 -39.86 -42.40 -27.34
N ARG A 164 -40.41 -42.15 -26.15
CA ARG A 164 -40.69 -40.78 -25.66
C ARG A 164 -39.45 -40.09 -25.08
N ASN A 165 -38.42 -40.89 -24.78
CA ASN A 165 -37.21 -40.43 -24.12
C ASN A 165 -36.07 -40.03 -25.07
N GLU A 166 -36.09 -40.38 -26.36
CA GLU A 166 -34.97 -40.05 -27.27
C GLU A 166 -34.74 -38.54 -27.42
N ALA A 167 -35.79 -37.76 -27.67
CA ALA A 167 -35.67 -36.30 -27.79
C ALA A 167 -35.23 -35.62 -26.48
N ARG A 168 -35.67 -36.13 -25.33
CA ARG A 168 -35.26 -35.62 -24.00
C ARG A 168 -33.82 -35.99 -23.67
N LEU A 169 -33.40 -37.19 -24.06
CA LEU A 169 -32.05 -37.68 -23.88
C LEU A 169 -31.06 -36.91 -24.77
N GLY A 170 -31.45 -36.61 -26.03
CA GLY A 170 -30.69 -35.76 -26.94
C GLY A 170 -30.44 -34.37 -26.34
N LYS A 171 -31.51 -33.72 -25.85
CA LYS A 171 -31.39 -32.40 -25.21
C LYS A 171 -30.56 -32.42 -23.92
N ALA A 172 -30.66 -33.47 -23.12
CA ALA A 172 -29.84 -33.61 -21.91
C ALA A 172 -28.35 -33.80 -22.23
N LYS A 173 -28.02 -34.51 -23.31
CA LYS A 173 -26.63 -34.61 -23.82
C LYS A 173 -26.11 -33.26 -24.28
N GLU A 174 -26.87 -32.53 -25.10
CA GLU A 174 -26.48 -31.18 -25.56
C GLU A 174 -26.20 -30.21 -24.39
N ASN A 175 -27.09 -30.20 -23.39
CA ASN A 175 -26.91 -29.38 -22.19
C ASN A 175 -25.67 -29.78 -21.39
N LEU A 176 -25.39 -31.08 -21.26
CA LEU A 176 -24.21 -31.58 -20.58
C LEU A 176 -22.94 -31.18 -21.32
N ASP A 177 -22.92 -31.29 -22.65
CA ASP A 177 -21.78 -30.92 -23.49
C ASP A 177 -21.52 -29.41 -23.42
N GLU A 178 -22.56 -28.57 -23.41
CA GLU A 178 -22.42 -27.13 -23.20
C GLU A 178 -21.87 -26.80 -21.80
N ALA A 179 -22.42 -27.43 -20.75
CA ALA A 179 -21.98 -27.22 -19.38
C ALA A 179 -20.51 -27.63 -19.20
N ARG A 180 -20.15 -28.81 -19.73
CA ARG A 180 -18.78 -29.34 -19.77
C ARG A 180 -17.83 -28.35 -20.45
N ARG A 181 -18.13 -27.93 -21.68
CA ARG A 181 -17.28 -27.00 -22.44
C ARG A 181 -17.04 -25.70 -21.68
N THR A 182 -18.08 -25.11 -21.10
CA THR A 182 -17.92 -23.84 -20.36
C THR A 182 -17.16 -23.99 -19.04
N TYR A 183 -17.22 -25.15 -18.40
CA TYR A 183 -16.41 -25.48 -17.23
C TYR A 183 -14.95 -25.72 -17.63
N GLU A 184 -14.69 -26.58 -18.62
CA GLU A 184 -13.35 -27.00 -19.04
C GLU A 184 -12.49 -25.82 -19.52
N ILE A 185 -13.08 -24.84 -20.23
CA ILE A 185 -12.37 -23.61 -20.63
C ILE A 185 -11.86 -22.86 -19.39
N LEU A 186 -12.73 -22.56 -18.43
CA LEU A 186 -12.33 -21.85 -17.20
C LEU A 186 -11.38 -22.68 -16.35
N ASN A 187 -11.56 -23.99 -16.34
CA ASN A 187 -10.74 -24.92 -15.60
C ASN A 187 -9.31 -24.94 -16.14
N SER A 188 -9.14 -25.05 -17.45
CA SER A 188 -7.83 -25.03 -18.11
C SER A 188 -7.14 -23.69 -17.89
N GLU A 189 -7.83 -22.58 -18.16
CA GLU A 189 -7.25 -21.24 -17.96
C GLU A 189 -6.74 -21.03 -16.52
N LEU A 190 -7.47 -21.50 -15.50
CA LEU A 190 -7.05 -21.35 -14.12
C LEU A 190 -5.93 -22.32 -13.70
N HIS A 191 -5.83 -23.49 -14.33
CA HIS A 191 -4.68 -24.38 -14.14
C HIS A 191 -3.39 -23.78 -14.69
N ASP A 192 -3.48 -22.91 -15.68
CA ASP A 192 -2.32 -22.17 -16.20
C ASP A 192 -2.05 -20.88 -15.40
N GLU A 193 -3.10 -20.10 -15.13
CA GLU A 193 -2.98 -18.77 -14.51
C GLU A 193 -2.61 -18.80 -13.03
N LEU A 194 -3.15 -19.74 -12.23
CA LEU A 194 -2.90 -19.75 -10.78
C LEU A 194 -1.44 -20.08 -10.43
N PRO A 195 -0.80 -21.11 -11.04
CA PRO A 195 0.62 -21.36 -10.83
C PRO A 195 1.49 -20.21 -11.34
N ALA A 196 1.18 -19.66 -12.52
CA ALA A 196 1.93 -18.54 -13.08
C ALA A 196 1.88 -17.30 -12.16
N LEU A 197 0.70 -16.97 -11.61
CA LEU A 197 0.55 -15.90 -10.62
C LEU A 197 1.33 -16.21 -9.34
N TYR A 198 1.31 -17.46 -8.88
CA TYR A 198 2.06 -17.87 -7.69
C TYR A 198 3.57 -17.73 -7.91
N ASP A 199 4.11 -18.18 -9.04
CA ASP A 199 5.54 -18.09 -9.36
C ASP A 199 6.03 -16.65 -9.51
N SER A 200 5.19 -15.76 -10.05
CA SER A 200 5.49 -14.32 -10.16
C SER A 200 5.80 -13.65 -8.81
N ARG A 201 5.35 -14.22 -7.68
CA ARG A 201 5.53 -13.65 -6.34
C ARG A 201 6.99 -13.40 -5.98
N VAL A 202 7.88 -14.28 -6.40
CA VAL A 202 9.29 -14.21 -6.01
C VAL A 202 9.94 -13.00 -6.68
N LEU A 203 9.79 -12.90 -7.99
CA LEU A 203 10.33 -11.77 -8.75
C LEU A 203 9.71 -10.44 -8.30
N PHE A 204 8.39 -10.42 -8.06
CA PHE A 204 7.71 -9.24 -7.54
C PHE A 204 8.29 -8.79 -6.20
N ILE A 205 8.42 -9.69 -5.22
CA ILE A 205 8.95 -9.33 -3.89
C ILE A 205 10.41 -8.86 -3.98
N VAL A 206 11.24 -9.53 -4.79
CA VAL A 206 12.65 -9.14 -4.96
C VAL A 206 12.76 -7.72 -5.51
N THR A 207 12.08 -7.41 -6.62
CA THR A 207 12.17 -6.08 -7.24
C THR A 207 11.57 -5.01 -6.34
N HIS A 208 10.44 -5.32 -5.69
CA HIS A 208 9.77 -4.39 -4.79
C HIS A 208 10.61 -4.05 -3.55
N LEU A 209 11.22 -5.06 -2.90
CA LEU A 209 12.08 -4.83 -1.75
C LEU A 209 13.41 -4.17 -2.11
N GLN A 210 13.97 -4.46 -3.30
CA GLN A 210 15.16 -3.74 -3.79
C GLN A 210 14.90 -2.24 -3.92
N THR A 211 13.77 -1.85 -4.52
CA THR A 211 13.41 -0.43 -4.64
C THR A 211 13.20 0.21 -3.26
N LEU A 212 12.52 -0.48 -2.34
CA LEU A 212 12.37 0.00 -0.96
C LEU A 212 13.74 0.21 -0.30
N PHE A 213 14.57 -0.83 -0.23
CA PHE A 213 15.84 -0.78 0.49
C PHE A 213 16.81 0.23 -0.13
N ALA A 214 16.83 0.38 -1.45
CA ALA A 214 17.62 1.42 -2.10
C ALA A 214 17.14 2.82 -1.72
N SER A 215 15.83 3.02 -1.58
CA SER A 215 15.24 4.31 -1.21
C SER A 215 15.52 4.65 0.26
N GLU A 216 15.35 3.67 1.15
CA GLU A 216 15.72 3.77 2.58
C GLU A 216 17.20 4.08 2.74
N HIS A 217 18.07 3.30 2.08
CA HIS A 217 19.50 3.44 2.18
C HIS A 217 19.97 4.83 1.74
N LEU A 218 19.47 5.31 0.59
CA LEU A 218 19.82 6.63 0.08
C LEU A 218 19.38 7.74 1.03
N PHE A 219 18.12 7.72 1.45
CA PHE A 219 17.57 8.74 2.35
C PHE A 219 18.35 8.81 3.66
N HIS A 220 18.59 7.67 4.31
CA HIS A 220 19.31 7.63 5.58
C HIS A 220 20.79 8.02 5.43
N THR A 221 21.44 7.62 4.33
CA THR A 221 22.85 7.96 4.10
C THR A 221 23.05 9.46 3.86
N GLU A 222 22.23 10.08 3.01
CA GLU A 222 22.35 11.51 2.74
C GLU A 222 21.94 12.36 3.95
N THR A 223 20.89 11.95 4.66
CA THR A 223 20.45 12.63 5.89
C THR A 223 21.51 12.56 6.99
N ALA A 224 22.22 11.43 7.13
CA ALA A 224 23.32 11.31 8.09
C ALA A 224 24.47 12.28 7.80
N LYS A 225 24.79 12.54 6.53
CA LYS A 225 25.81 13.52 6.14
C LYS A 225 25.41 14.94 6.57
N LEU A 226 24.16 15.32 6.35
CA LEU A 226 23.65 16.64 6.78
C LEU A 226 23.73 16.79 8.30
N PHE A 227 23.32 15.78 9.06
CA PHE A 227 23.39 15.85 10.52
C PHE A 227 24.83 15.88 11.05
N THR A 228 25.77 15.22 10.37
CA THR A 228 27.20 15.30 10.71
C THR A 228 27.74 16.72 10.49
N GLU A 229 27.33 17.41 9.42
CA GLU A 229 27.75 18.80 9.18
C GLU A 229 27.11 19.76 10.19
N LEU A 230 25.82 19.57 10.51
CA LEU A 230 25.12 20.37 11.51
C LEU A 230 25.70 20.22 12.92
N GLU A 231 26.15 19.01 13.29
CA GLU A 231 26.89 18.77 14.54
C GLU A 231 28.20 19.57 14.56
N SER A 232 28.98 19.51 13.47
CA SER A 232 30.21 20.30 13.29
C SER A 232 29.97 21.81 13.38
N VAL A 233 28.85 22.31 12.85
CA VAL A 233 28.45 23.72 12.99
C VAL A 233 28.19 24.09 14.45
N ALA A 234 27.48 23.23 15.19
CA ALA A 234 27.19 23.46 16.61
C ALA A 234 28.48 23.50 17.46
N ASP A 235 29.44 22.60 17.20
CA ASP A 235 30.74 22.58 17.90
C ASP A 235 31.57 23.84 17.65
N LYS A 236 31.58 24.32 16.40
CA LYS A 236 32.25 25.58 16.03
C LYS A 236 31.62 26.77 16.74
N LEU A 237 30.28 26.86 16.74
CA LEU A 237 29.56 27.91 17.45
C LEU A 237 29.84 27.89 18.96
N ALA A 238 29.87 26.70 19.57
CA ALA A 238 30.21 26.53 20.97
C ALA A 238 31.62 27.03 21.29
N THR A 239 32.59 26.76 20.40
CA THR A 239 33.97 27.23 20.52
C THR A 239 34.06 28.76 20.42
N ASP A 240 33.35 29.38 19.49
CA ASP A 240 33.30 30.84 19.35
C ASP A 240 32.60 31.52 20.54
N CYS A 241 31.58 30.88 21.09
CA CYS A 241 30.91 31.33 22.31
C CYS A 241 31.87 31.35 23.51
N GLN A 242 32.67 30.28 23.69
CA GLN A 242 33.69 30.21 24.75
C GLN A 242 34.77 31.29 24.62
N ARG A 243 35.03 31.77 23.40
CA ARG A 243 35.94 32.90 23.12
C ARG A 243 35.32 34.27 23.38
N GLY A 244 34.04 34.32 23.76
CA GLY A 244 33.34 35.56 24.07
C GLY A 244 32.83 36.32 22.84
N ALA A 245 32.78 35.70 21.66
CA ALA A 245 32.40 36.36 20.40
C ALA A 245 31.02 37.04 20.45
N TYR A 246 30.10 36.51 21.27
CA TYR A 246 28.71 36.95 21.36
C TYR A 246 28.35 37.61 22.70
N THR A 247 29.34 37.89 23.56
CA THR A 247 29.07 38.63 24.82
C THR A 247 28.87 40.12 24.56
N LEU A 248 27.76 40.70 25.03
CA LEU A 248 27.56 42.14 25.01
C LEU A 248 28.66 42.82 25.85
N ARG A 249 29.60 43.50 25.20
CA ARG A 249 30.48 44.44 25.90
C ARG A 249 29.61 45.55 26.47
N LYS A 250 29.52 45.66 27.80
CA LYS A 250 28.96 46.85 28.44
C LYS A 250 29.80 48.04 27.97
N SER A 251 29.16 48.96 27.24
CA SER A 251 29.76 50.26 26.93
C SER A 251 29.94 51.00 28.25
N THR A 252 31.15 50.93 28.82
CA THR A 252 31.54 51.85 29.89
C THR A 252 31.79 53.19 29.23
N THR A 253 30.77 54.04 29.16
CA THR A 253 30.91 55.45 28.80
C THR A 253 31.76 56.13 29.87
N ILE A 254 33.09 56.07 29.72
CA ILE A 254 34.00 56.92 30.47
C ILE A 254 33.82 58.33 29.90
N ASN A 255 32.96 59.10 30.55
CA ASN A 255 32.76 60.51 30.27
C ASN A 255 33.93 61.28 30.90
N SER A 256 35.12 61.21 30.29
CA SER A 256 36.26 62.07 30.64
C SER A 256 36.27 63.29 29.72
N ASN A 257 35.64 64.38 30.18
CA ASN A 257 36.10 65.77 30.02
C ASN A 257 34.93 66.73 30.30
N ALA A 258 34.62 66.95 31.58
CA ALA A 258 33.98 68.18 32.02
C ALA A 258 35.05 69.01 32.72
N ALA A 259 35.48 70.06 32.04
CA ALA A 259 36.36 71.08 32.58
C ALA A 259 35.81 71.64 33.89
N SER A 260 36.68 71.80 34.89
CA SER A 260 36.37 72.47 36.15
C SER A 260 35.94 73.91 35.92
N PRO A 261 34.93 74.39 36.67
CA PRO A 261 35.00 75.74 37.20
C PRO A 261 34.89 75.75 38.73
N LYS A 262 35.71 76.63 39.29
CA LYS A 262 35.89 76.98 40.69
C LYS A 262 34.56 77.21 41.43
N SER A 263 34.50 76.74 42.67
CA SER A 263 33.48 77.11 43.66
C SER A 263 33.53 78.59 44.02
N PRO A 264 32.38 79.25 44.25
CA PRO A 264 32.30 80.38 45.17
C PRO A 264 31.62 79.93 46.48
N ILE A 265 32.33 80.19 47.57
CA ILE A 265 31.86 80.11 48.95
C ILE A 265 30.78 81.19 49.14
N SER A 266 29.61 80.78 49.67
CA SER A 266 28.63 81.68 50.26
C SER A 266 28.62 81.44 51.77
N SER A 267 29.08 82.43 52.53
CA SER A 267 28.74 82.58 53.94
C SER A 267 28.42 84.05 54.17
N ASN A 268 27.15 84.29 54.46
CA ASN A 268 26.57 85.56 54.86
C ASN A 268 27.02 85.98 56.28
N SER A 269 26.94 87.30 56.50
CA SER A 269 26.67 87.98 57.78
C SER A 269 27.85 88.31 58.72
N THR A 270 28.16 89.61 58.83
CA THR A 270 27.87 90.38 60.07
C THR A 270 27.91 91.90 59.83
N LYS A 271 26.83 92.56 60.27
CA LYS A 271 26.62 93.98 60.64
C LYS A 271 27.12 95.10 59.72
#